data_AF-A0A543Q6Y3-F1
#
_entry.id   AF-A0A543Q6Y3-F1
#
_cell.length_a   1.000
_cell.length_b   1.000
_cell.length_c   1.000
_cell.angle_alpha   90.00
_cell.angle_beta   90.00
_cell.angle_gamma   90.00
#
_symmetry.space_group_name_H-M   'P 1'
#
loop_
_entity.id
_entity.type
_entity.pdbx_description
1 polymer ?
#
loop_
_entity_poly.entity_id
_entity_poly.type
_entity_poly.pdbx_seq_one_letter_code
_entity_poly.pdbx_strand_id
1 'polypeptide(L)'
;MKRLSLLFVDADQEQFVKIAKPVYFHYLNLDKVISHIVDGREEYKLKQYFYNLNKNLEQIQYRQEIMKDFEGEKVYKTILSYSKCLADIRTTLDRIENLYYPLQQQRCYLELALRYQKNLEDFLEGLKSVQVKSVGLKELINQFIEILCTSTFVEFKKKTSNLCESLKKIRYCVVIVENKVSVRRCEEDNYAGEVAKNLYLSDVPLDDNNIVGNQTFDLNHVEAQTLEGVAKLYPEPFARLDTYCKQYMRPLVASEVEYPSDSLRASRYPFMDHNILIWERELQFYLAYLEYIAPLKHLGLAFSIPNMDINTKQVRAEQTFDLALATRLLEETGQKVVVNDLSLINDEQIFVITGPNQGGKTTFARMIGQLHHLAGLGCPVPGLNTQLGFCDAIYTHFSYREDIRAGHGKLEEDLIRIHENLKAATASSIFIMNELFDSTTYDDALYLSEQIIRKLLAKKIVTVWVTFIDALTLISPQIVSLMSMVETEDLTRRTFKICRKPADGLAYALSLAEKYGLTYTRLMEGIDE
;
A
#
# COMPACT_ATOMS: atom_id res chain seq x y z
N MET A 1 -13.20 -20.13 -17.14
CA MET A 1 -12.75 -20.27 -15.73
C MET A 1 -12.99 -18.94 -15.04
N LYS A 2 -13.52 -18.96 -13.82
CA LYS A 2 -13.58 -17.77 -12.97
C LYS A 2 -12.12 -17.34 -12.71
N ARG A 3 -11.74 -16.12 -13.08
CA ARG A 3 -10.39 -15.60 -12.86
C ARG A 3 -10.14 -15.55 -11.35
N LEU A 4 -8.97 -15.94 -10.86
CA LEU A 4 -8.63 -15.76 -9.44
C LEU A 4 -8.18 -14.31 -9.22
N SER A 5 -8.65 -13.69 -8.14
CA SER A 5 -8.10 -12.45 -7.59
C SER A 5 -7.84 -12.62 -6.10
N LEU A 6 -6.70 -12.10 -5.63
CA LEU A 6 -6.33 -12.03 -4.22
C LEU A 6 -7.00 -10.84 -3.51
N LEU A 7 -7.53 -9.87 -4.24
CA LEU A 7 -8.19 -8.69 -3.68
C LEU A 7 -9.72 -8.76 -3.75
N PHE A 8 -10.29 -9.62 -4.59
CA PHE A 8 -11.72 -9.67 -4.90
C PHE A 8 -12.23 -11.11 -4.93
N VAL A 9 -13.30 -11.39 -4.19
CA VAL A 9 -13.95 -12.73 -4.16
C VAL A 9 -14.63 -13.04 -5.51
N ASP A 10 -15.16 -12.01 -6.17
CA ASP A 10 -15.75 -12.09 -7.51
C ASP A 10 -14.89 -11.33 -8.52
N ALA A 11 -14.11 -12.09 -9.31
CA ALA A 11 -13.18 -11.55 -10.28
C ALA A 11 -13.80 -11.10 -11.62
N ASP A 12 -15.13 -11.19 -11.77
CA ASP A 12 -15.85 -10.70 -12.96
C ASP A 12 -15.91 -9.16 -13.02
N GLN A 13 -15.34 -8.47 -12.03
CA GLN A 13 -15.28 -7.01 -11.99
C GLN A 13 -13.96 -6.50 -12.60
N GLU A 14 -13.88 -6.53 -13.94
CA GLU A 14 -12.94 -5.70 -14.72
C GLU A 14 -13.19 -4.17 -14.55
N GLN A 15 -14.07 -3.74 -13.65
CA GLN A 15 -14.53 -2.36 -13.53
C GLN A 15 -13.59 -1.39 -12.76
N PHE A 16 -12.49 -1.84 -12.17
CA PHE A 16 -11.78 -1.02 -11.17
C PHE A 16 -10.61 -0.19 -11.68
N VAL A 17 -10.54 0.08 -12.98
CA VAL A 17 -9.39 0.80 -13.58
C VAL A 17 -9.35 2.29 -13.18
N LYS A 18 -10.42 2.87 -12.62
CA LYS A 18 -10.44 4.32 -12.29
C LYS A 18 -11.30 4.67 -11.06
N ILE A 19 -10.94 4.16 -9.88
CA ILE A 19 -11.53 4.67 -8.63
C ILE A 19 -10.89 6.03 -8.33
N ALA A 20 -11.71 7.09 -8.30
CA ALA A 20 -11.26 8.42 -7.93
C ALA A 20 -10.91 8.49 -6.43
N LYS A 21 -9.93 9.31 -6.09
CA LYS A 21 -9.56 9.59 -4.69
C LYS A 21 -10.79 10.12 -3.93
N PRO A 22 -11.22 9.49 -2.83
CA PRO A 22 -12.35 9.97 -2.05
C PRO A 22 -12.06 11.33 -1.40
N VAL A 23 -13.08 12.19 -1.31
CA VAL A 23 -12.94 13.57 -0.79
C VAL A 23 -12.42 13.59 0.65
N TYR A 24 -12.85 12.65 1.49
CA TYR A 24 -12.43 12.56 2.89
C TYR A 24 -10.93 12.28 3.08
N PHE A 25 -10.20 11.81 2.06
CA PHE A 25 -8.79 11.45 2.20
C PHE A 25 -7.92 12.60 2.66
N HIS A 26 -8.16 13.79 2.09
CA HIS A 26 -7.39 14.98 2.43
C HIS A 26 -7.58 15.35 3.91
N TYR A 27 -8.84 15.34 4.36
CA TYR A 27 -9.19 15.71 5.73
C TYR A 27 -8.67 14.71 6.77
N LEU A 28 -8.63 13.43 6.42
CA LEU A 28 -8.13 12.35 7.27
C LEU A 28 -6.62 12.09 7.12
N ASN A 29 -5.91 12.88 6.30
CA ASN A 29 -4.51 12.63 5.92
C ASN A 29 -4.24 11.23 5.34
N LEU A 30 -5.27 10.53 4.84
CA LEU A 30 -5.11 9.23 4.21
C LEU A 30 -4.32 9.34 2.91
N ASP A 31 -4.36 10.49 2.25
CA ASP A 31 -3.55 10.72 1.06
C ASP A 31 -2.05 10.71 1.32
N LYS A 32 -1.61 11.27 2.46
CA LYS A 32 -0.22 11.16 2.92
C LYS A 32 0.12 9.71 3.21
N VAL A 33 -0.73 9.01 3.98
CA VAL A 33 -0.53 7.59 4.32
C VAL A 33 -0.40 6.73 3.06
N ILE A 34 -1.35 6.82 2.12
CA ILE A 34 -1.32 6.04 0.87
C ILE A 34 -0.11 6.40 0.00
N SER A 35 0.32 7.67 -0.01
CA SER A 35 1.51 8.06 -0.77
C SER A 35 2.77 7.41 -0.23
N HIS A 36 2.94 7.30 1.10
CA HIS A 36 4.06 6.58 1.70
C HIS A 36 3.96 5.06 1.49
N ILE A 37 2.74 4.49 1.50
CA ILE A 37 2.56 3.05 1.27
C ILE A 37 3.03 2.64 -0.13
N VAL A 38 2.75 3.45 -1.16
CA VAL A 38 3.03 3.10 -2.55
C VAL A 38 4.35 3.66 -3.09
N ASP A 39 5.14 4.32 -2.24
CA ASP A 39 6.42 4.91 -2.61
C ASP A 39 7.38 3.84 -3.12
N GLY A 40 8.01 4.09 -4.28
CA GLY A 40 8.87 3.13 -4.97
C GLY A 40 8.14 1.96 -5.64
N ARG A 41 6.79 2.02 -5.74
CA ARG A 41 5.92 1.01 -6.37
C ARG A 41 4.97 1.63 -7.40
N GLU A 42 5.36 2.74 -8.00
CA GLU A 42 4.55 3.51 -8.96
C GLU A 42 4.16 2.66 -10.18
N GLU A 43 5.06 1.77 -10.62
CA GLU A 43 4.89 0.89 -11.78
C GLU A 43 3.64 0.00 -11.68
N TYR A 44 3.17 -0.29 -10.46
CA TYR A 44 2.02 -1.15 -10.18
C TYR A 44 0.69 -0.39 -10.11
N LYS A 45 0.72 0.94 -10.06
CA LYS A 45 -0.47 1.81 -9.91
C LYS A 45 -1.44 1.34 -8.81
N LEU A 46 -0.93 1.18 -7.58
CA LEU A 46 -1.67 0.57 -6.46
C LEU A 46 -2.68 1.50 -5.78
N LYS A 47 -2.55 2.83 -5.95
CA LYS A 47 -3.39 3.84 -5.24
C LYS A 47 -4.89 3.53 -5.32
N GLN A 48 -5.36 3.07 -6.47
CA GLN A 48 -6.76 2.72 -6.70
C GLN A 48 -7.30 1.64 -5.74
N TYR A 49 -6.46 0.66 -5.35
CA TYR A 49 -6.87 -0.40 -4.42
C TYR A 49 -7.06 0.15 -3.00
N PHE A 50 -6.29 1.16 -2.63
CA PHE A 50 -6.42 1.84 -1.34
C PHE A 50 -7.54 2.87 -1.30
N TYR A 51 -8.05 3.34 -2.45
CA TYR A 51 -9.19 4.25 -2.53
C TYR A 51 -10.54 3.53 -2.36
N ASN A 52 -10.58 2.22 -2.59
CA ASN A 52 -11.81 1.45 -2.59
C ASN A 52 -12.24 1.03 -1.18
N LEU A 53 -13.10 1.83 -0.54
CA LEU A 53 -13.77 1.38 0.69
C LEU A 53 -14.74 0.24 0.35
N ASN A 54 -14.37 -1.00 0.69
CA ASN A 54 -15.17 -2.17 0.30
C ASN A 54 -16.51 -2.17 1.03
N LYS A 55 -17.59 -2.34 0.26
CA LYS A 55 -18.97 -2.40 0.78
C LYS A 55 -19.45 -3.83 1.06
N ASN A 56 -18.56 -4.81 1.00
CA ASN A 56 -18.88 -6.22 1.26
C ASN A 56 -17.97 -6.75 2.39
N LEU A 57 -18.60 -7.20 3.47
CA LEU A 57 -17.91 -7.76 4.64
C LEU A 57 -17.14 -9.04 4.30
N GLU A 58 -17.68 -9.90 3.44
CA GLU A 58 -17.04 -11.15 3.01
C GLU A 58 -15.71 -10.84 2.30
N GLN A 59 -15.69 -9.81 1.46
CA GLN A 59 -14.47 -9.38 0.77
C GLN A 59 -13.44 -8.79 1.74
N ILE A 60 -13.89 -8.03 2.74
CA ILE A 60 -13.01 -7.54 3.81
C ILE A 60 -12.37 -8.72 4.54
N GLN A 61 -13.18 -9.69 4.97
CA GLN A 61 -12.73 -10.88 5.67
C GLN A 61 -11.77 -11.73 4.82
N TYR A 62 -12.06 -11.89 3.51
CA TYR A 62 -11.19 -12.57 2.56
C TYR A 62 -9.78 -11.95 2.53
N ARG A 63 -9.68 -10.61 2.47
CA ARG A 63 -8.38 -9.91 2.53
C ARG A 63 -7.71 -10.04 3.90
N GLN A 64 -8.49 -9.99 4.98
CA GLN A 64 -7.98 -10.19 6.34
C GLN A 64 -7.38 -11.59 6.54
N GLU A 65 -7.99 -12.63 5.98
CA GLU A 65 -7.44 -13.99 6.03
C GLU A 65 -6.08 -14.08 5.35
N ILE A 66 -5.95 -13.45 4.18
CA ILE A 66 -4.67 -13.38 3.47
C ILE A 66 -3.64 -12.62 4.33
N MET A 67 -4.01 -11.46 4.89
CA MET A 67 -3.14 -10.69 5.81
C MET A 67 -2.68 -11.52 7.02
N LYS A 68 -3.52 -12.42 7.57
CA LYS A 68 -3.15 -13.34 8.66
C LYS A 68 -2.07 -14.33 8.24
N ASP A 69 -2.15 -14.87 7.02
CA ASP A 69 -1.10 -15.77 6.53
C ASP A 69 0.24 -15.04 6.35
N PHE A 70 0.22 -13.76 5.97
CA PHE A 70 1.40 -12.91 5.88
C PHE A 70 2.08 -12.61 7.23
N GLU A 71 1.40 -12.80 8.37
CA GLU A 71 2.04 -12.72 9.68
C GLU A 71 3.09 -13.85 9.86
N GLY A 72 2.96 -14.94 9.09
CA GLY A 72 3.97 -15.99 9.02
C GLY A 72 5.22 -15.54 8.24
N GLU A 73 6.35 -15.43 8.93
CA GLU A 73 7.62 -14.95 8.36
C GLU A 73 8.03 -15.69 7.08
N LYS A 74 7.83 -17.02 7.04
CA LYS A 74 8.15 -17.84 5.87
C LYS A 74 7.26 -17.55 4.66
N VAL A 75 5.96 -17.29 4.88
CA VAL A 75 5.02 -16.89 3.81
C VAL A 75 5.44 -15.54 3.26
N TYR A 76 5.64 -14.55 4.14
CA TYR A 76 6.07 -13.21 3.77
C TYR A 76 7.37 -13.23 2.96
N LYS A 77 8.42 -13.91 3.45
CA LYS A 77 9.72 -14.00 2.75
C LYS A 77 9.61 -14.68 1.39
N THR A 78 8.82 -15.74 1.27
CA THR A 78 8.61 -16.46 0.01
C THR A 78 7.96 -15.55 -1.04
N ILE A 79 6.88 -14.85 -0.66
CA ILE A 79 6.16 -13.92 -1.54
C ILE A 79 7.04 -12.72 -1.91
N LEU A 80 7.78 -12.16 -0.95
CA LEU A 80 8.69 -11.04 -1.19
C LEU A 80 9.80 -11.42 -2.19
N SER A 81 10.43 -12.59 -2.00
CA SER A 81 11.48 -13.08 -2.91
C SER A 81 10.94 -13.30 -4.32
N TYR A 82 9.75 -13.92 -4.43
CA TYR A 82 9.07 -14.14 -5.70
C TYR A 82 8.80 -12.84 -6.45
N SER A 83 8.26 -11.83 -5.74
CA SER A 83 7.96 -10.53 -6.33
C SER A 83 9.22 -9.77 -6.75
N LYS A 84 10.26 -9.73 -5.90
CA LYS A 84 11.53 -9.07 -6.23
C LYS A 84 12.15 -9.66 -7.50
N CYS A 85 12.16 -10.99 -7.61
CA CYS A 85 12.70 -11.66 -8.79
C CYS A 85 11.92 -11.32 -10.07
N LEU A 86 10.58 -11.17 -10.00
CA LEU A 86 9.79 -10.73 -11.16
C LEU A 86 10.05 -9.27 -11.54
N ALA A 87 10.22 -8.37 -10.55
CA ALA A 87 10.59 -6.99 -10.80
C ALA A 87 11.97 -6.88 -11.49
N ASP A 88 12.95 -7.66 -11.03
CA ASP A 88 14.27 -7.75 -11.66
C ASP A 88 14.21 -8.28 -13.09
N ILE A 89 13.38 -9.31 -13.34
CA ILE A 89 13.16 -9.85 -14.68
C ILE A 89 12.61 -8.76 -15.61
N ARG A 90 11.61 -7.98 -15.16
CA ARG A 90 11.05 -6.87 -15.95
C ARG A 90 12.08 -5.78 -16.24
N THR A 91 12.83 -5.35 -15.23
CA THR A 91 13.91 -4.36 -15.38
C THR A 91 14.97 -4.83 -16.38
N THR A 92 15.29 -6.12 -16.34
CA THR A 92 16.27 -6.73 -17.25
C THR A 92 15.71 -6.87 -18.68
N LEU A 93 14.42 -7.18 -18.85
CA LEU A 93 13.77 -7.19 -20.17
C LEU A 93 13.88 -5.84 -20.87
N ASP A 94 13.59 -4.75 -20.17
CA ASP A 94 13.69 -3.39 -20.71
C ASP A 94 15.15 -3.05 -21.13
N ARG A 95 16.15 -3.54 -20.39
CA ARG A 95 17.57 -3.40 -20.78
C ARG A 95 17.93 -4.20 -22.02
N ILE A 96 17.41 -5.43 -22.12
CA ILE A 96 17.68 -6.34 -23.24
C ILE A 96 17.11 -5.82 -24.57
N GLU A 97 15.98 -5.10 -24.54
CA GLU A 97 15.41 -4.48 -25.75
C GLU A 97 16.34 -3.43 -26.37
N ASN A 98 17.23 -2.83 -25.57
CA ASN A 98 18.15 -1.77 -25.99
C ASN A 98 19.56 -2.29 -26.35
N LEU A 99 19.80 -3.61 -26.29
CA LEU A 99 21.10 -4.19 -26.62
C LEU A 99 21.40 -4.08 -28.12
N TYR A 100 22.65 -3.74 -28.45
CA TYR A 100 23.10 -3.60 -29.83
C TYR A 100 23.30 -4.94 -30.55
N TYR A 101 23.74 -5.98 -29.82
CA TYR A 101 24.11 -7.27 -30.41
C TYR A 101 22.99 -8.33 -30.30
N PRO A 102 22.45 -8.84 -31.42
CA PRO A 102 21.32 -9.78 -31.39
C PRO A 102 21.61 -11.11 -30.68
N LEU A 103 22.83 -11.66 -30.83
CA LEU A 103 23.20 -12.92 -30.19
C LEU A 103 23.32 -12.78 -28.66
N GLN A 104 23.77 -11.62 -28.18
CA GLN A 104 23.79 -11.28 -26.77
C GLN A 104 22.35 -11.20 -26.23
N GLN A 105 21.50 -10.44 -26.93
CA GLN A 105 20.08 -10.31 -26.60
C GLN A 105 19.39 -11.68 -26.48
N GLN A 106 19.61 -12.57 -27.46
CA GLN A 106 19.06 -13.93 -27.43
C GLN A 106 19.54 -14.75 -26.22
N ARG A 107 20.83 -14.65 -25.86
CA ARG A 107 21.38 -15.33 -24.67
C ARG A 107 20.75 -14.80 -23.38
N CYS A 108 20.64 -13.48 -23.23
CA CYS A 108 20.04 -12.86 -22.05
C CYS A 108 18.56 -13.26 -21.90
N TYR A 109 17.81 -13.35 -23.00
CA TYR A 109 16.44 -13.88 -22.96
C TYR A 109 16.37 -15.33 -22.46
N LEU A 110 17.31 -16.18 -22.87
CA LEU A 110 17.36 -17.58 -22.41
C LEU A 110 17.67 -17.67 -20.90
N GLU A 111 18.57 -16.82 -20.39
CA GLU A 111 18.86 -16.75 -18.95
C GLU A 111 17.66 -16.24 -18.15
N LEU A 112 16.98 -15.22 -18.65
CA LEU A 112 15.73 -14.73 -18.06
C LEU A 112 14.65 -15.80 -18.00
N ALA A 113 14.50 -16.61 -19.04
CA ALA A 113 13.55 -17.72 -19.05
C ALA A 113 13.82 -18.73 -17.93
N LEU A 114 15.09 -19.08 -17.72
CA LEU A 114 15.51 -19.99 -16.66
C LEU A 114 15.25 -19.39 -15.28
N ARG A 115 15.57 -18.11 -15.09
CA ARG A 115 15.32 -17.39 -13.85
C ARG A 115 13.83 -17.31 -13.54
N TYR A 116 13.01 -17.04 -14.55
CA TYR A 116 11.55 -17.03 -14.43
C TYR A 116 11.01 -18.41 -14.02
N GLN A 117 11.38 -19.48 -14.73
CA GLN A 117 10.95 -20.85 -14.41
C GLN A 117 11.34 -21.23 -12.97
N LYS A 118 12.59 -20.99 -12.59
CA LYS A 118 13.08 -21.26 -11.24
C LYS A 118 12.30 -20.47 -10.19
N ASN A 119 12.03 -19.19 -10.43
CA ASN A 119 11.28 -18.35 -9.51
C ASN A 119 9.86 -18.89 -9.25
N LEU A 120 9.17 -19.38 -10.29
CA LEU A 120 7.84 -19.97 -10.13
C LEU A 120 7.89 -21.29 -9.35
N GLU A 121 8.90 -22.11 -9.58
CA GLU A 121 9.12 -23.38 -8.89
C GLU A 121 9.45 -23.17 -7.41
N ASP A 122 10.42 -22.31 -7.12
CA ASP A 122 10.84 -21.93 -5.77
C ASP A 122 9.66 -21.31 -4.99
N PHE A 123 8.85 -20.46 -5.64
CA PHE A 123 7.65 -19.87 -5.04
C PHE A 123 6.62 -20.94 -4.65
N LEU A 124 6.33 -21.88 -5.56
CA LEU A 124 5.35 -22.93 -5.31
C LEU A 124 5.83 -23.90 -4.22
N GLU A 125 7.10 -24.29 -4.24
CA GLU A 125 7.71 -25.14 -3.20
C GLU A 125 7.70 -24.43 -1.85
N GLY A 126 8.09 -23.15 -1.83
CA GLY A 126 8.08 -22.30 -0.65
C GLY A 126 6.69 -22.23 0.00
N LEU A 127 5.63 -21.96 -0.78
CA LEU A 127 4.26 -21.90 -0.26
C LEU A 127 3.69 -23.26 0.14
N LYS A 128 3.97 -24.34 -0.61
CA LYS A 128 3.52 -25.71 -0.25
C LYS A 128 4.15 -26.20 1.04
N SER A 129 5.38 -25.78 1.32
CA SER A 129 6.10 -26.14 2.55
C SER A 129 5.62 -25.39 3.80
N VAL A 130 4.55 -24.59 3.68
CA VAL A 130 3.91 -23.86 4.78
C VAL A 130 2.42 -24.18 4.82
N GLN A 131 1.86 -24.27 6.02
CA GLN A 131 0.43 -24.47 6.20
C GLN A 131 -0.33 -23.13 6.07
N VAL A 132 -0.56 -22.72 4.83
CA VAL A 132 -1.41 -21.57 4.47
C VAL A 132 -2.86 -21.85 4.86
N LYS A 133 -3.55 -20.86 5.46
CA LYS A 133 -4.94 -21.05 5.95
C LYS A 133 -5.98 -20.35 5.09
N SER A 134 -5.67 -19.17 4.57
CA SER A 134 -6.59 -18.36 3.77
C SER A 134 -7.05 -19.08 2.51
N VAL A 135 -8.32 -18.87 2.14
CA VAL A 135 -8.87 -19.43 0.91
C VAL A 135 -8.13 -18.87 -0.31
N GLY A 136 -7.78 -17.58 -0.29
CA GLY A 136 -7.14 -16.91 -1.42
C GLY A 136 -5.76 -17.45 -1.78
N LEU A 137 -4.88 -17.64 -0.80
CA LEU A 137 -3.55 -18.18 -1.07
C LEU A 137 -3.58 -19.69 -1.37
N LYS A 138 -4.54 -20.45 -0.83
CA LYS A 138 -4.75 -21.85 -1.23
C LYS A 138 -5.14 -21.97 -2.70
N GLU A 139 -6.07 -21.13 -3.14
CA GLU A 139 -6.48 -21.12 -4.54
C GLU A 139 -5.36 -20.62 -5.45
N LEU A 140 -4.54 -19.65 -5.00
CA LEU A 140 -3.33 -19.23 -5.70
C LEU A 140 -2.38 -20.42 -5.94
N ILE A 141 -2.12 -21.24 -4.91
CA ILE A 141 -1.28 -22.43 -5.02
C ILE A 141 -1.87 -23.41 -6.06
N ASN A 142 -3.18 -23.64 -6.05
CA ASN A 142 -3.84 -24.53 -7.01
C ASN A 142 -3.71 -24.02 -8.45
N GLN A 143 -3.95 -22.72 -8.68
CA GLN A 143 -3.84 -22.09 -9.99
C GLN A 143 -2.39 -22.11 -10.52
N PHE A 144 -1.41 -21.90 -9.66
CA PHE A 144 0.00 -22.06 -10.03
C PHE A 144 0.33 -23.50 -10.45
N ILE A 145 -0.18 -24.51 -9.73
CA ILE A 145 0.00 -25.92 -10.12
C ILE A 145 -0.60 -26.17 -11.51
N GLU A 146 -1.80 -25.65 -11.78
CA GLU A 146 -2.46 -25.79 -13.08
C GLU A 146 -1.64 -25.18 -14.22
N ILE A 147 -1.15 -23.94 -14.04
CA ILE A 147 -0.30 -23.26 -15.02
C ILE A 147 0.99 -24.06 -15.27
N LEU A 148 1.68 -24.49 -14.21
CA LEU A 148 2.95 -25.22 -14.36
C LEU A 148 2.78 -26.61 -14.97
N CYS A 149 1.59 -27.22 -14.85
CA CYS A 149 1.24 -28.50 -15.47
C CYS A 149 0.69 -28.37 -16.91
N THR A 150 0.47 -27.14 -17.40
CA THR A 150 -0.07 -26.92 -18.75
C THR A 150 0.94 -27.38 -19.82
N SER A 151 0.47 -27.99 -20.90
CA SER A 151 1.33 -28.51 -21.97
C SER A 151 2.26 -27.44 -22.57
N THR A 152 1.77 -26.20 -22.68
CA THR A 152 2.52 -25.03 -23.15
C THR A 152 3.72 -24.71 -22.24
N PHE A 153 3.51 -24.67 -20.92
CA PHE A 153 4.57 -24.38 -19.96
C PHE A 153 5.59 -25.53 -19.87
N VAL A 154 5.11 -26.78 -19.87
CA VAL A 154 5.99 -27.97 -19.87
C VAL A 154 6.86 -28.01 -21.13
N GLU A 155 6.30 -27.70 -22.29
CA GLU A 155 7.06 -27.60 -23.54
C GLU A 155 8.08 -26.45 -23.49
N PHE A 156 7.68 -25.28 -22.98
CA PHE A 156 8.56 -24.13 -22.80
C PHE A 156 9.75 -24.48 -21.89
N LYS A 157 9.50 -25.08 -20.72
CA LYS A 157 10.56 -25.55 -19.80
C LYS A 157 11.50 -26.53 -20.48
N LYS A 158 10.96 -27.55 -21.15
CA LYS A 158 11.77 -28.57 -21.85
C LYS A 158 12.63 -27.95 -22.96
N LYS A 159 12.08 -27.06 -23.79
CA LYS A 159 12.81 -26.36 -24.84
C LYS A 159 13.94 -25.48 -24.27
N THR A 160 13.66 -24.78 -23.17
CA THR A 160 14.63 -23.93 -22.47
C THR A 160 15.83 -24.75 -21.96
N SER A 161 15.57 -25.86 -21.24
CA SER A 161 16.62 -26.75 -20.73
C SER A 161 17.45 -27.39 -21.84
N ASN A 162 16.78 -27.94 -22.87
CA ASN A 162 17.46 -28.58 -24.01
C ASN A 162 18.39 -27.61 -24.76
N LEU A 163 17.96 -26.36 -24.92
CA LEU A 163 18.75 -25.32 -25.58
C LEU A 163 19.97 -24.94 -24.71
N CYS A 164 19.77 -24.78 -23.40
CA CYS A 164 20.86 -24.51 -22.47
C CYS A 164 21.91 -25.63 -22.47
N GLU A 165 21.49 -26.90 -22.50
CA GLU A 165 22.40 -28.05 -22.62
C GLU A 165 23.13 -28.08 -23.97
N SER A 166 22.43 -27.77 -25.06
CA SER A 166 23.03 -27.75 -26.40
C SER A 166 24.12 -26.68 -26.51
N LEU A 167 23.89 -25.49 -25.94
CA LEU A 167 24.87 -24.40 -25.90
C LEU A 167 26.05 -24.73 -24.97
N LYS A 168 25.83 -25.37 -23.82
CA LYS A 168 26.89 -25.81 -22.90
C LYS A 168 27.86 -26.84 -23.49
N LYS A 169 27.43 -27.59 -24.51
CA LYS A 169 28.26 -28.59 -25.22
C LYS A 169 29.19 -27.98 -26.26
N ILE A 170 29.02 -26.70 -26.59
CA ILE A 170 29.88 -26.02 -27.58
C ILE A 170 31.30 -25.89 -26.99
N ARG A 171 32.30 -26.22 -27.81
CA ARG A 171 33.72 -26.13 -27.47
C ARG A 171 34.44 -25.40 -28.59
N TYR A 172 35.08 -24.28 -28.27
CA TYR A 172 35.76 -23.45 -29.26
C TYR A 172 37.04 -22.85 -28.68
N CYS A 173 37.96 -22.52 -29.58
CA CYS A 173 39.21 -21.86 -29.27
C CYS A 173 39.26 -20.53 -30.03
N VAL A 174 39.65 -19.47 -29.33
CA VAL A 174 39.77 -18.12 -29.87
C VAL A 174 41.24 -17.82 -30.10
N VAL A 175 41.58 -17.47 -31.34
CA VAL A 175 42.93 -17.10 -31.74
C VAL A 175 42.89 -15.65 -32.18
N ILE A 176 43.52 -14.79 -31.38
CA ILE A 176 43.65 -13.36 -31.64
C ILE A 176 45.05 -13.13 -32.22
N VAL A 177 45.14 -12.66 -33.45
CA VAL A 177 46.41 -12.26 -34.08
C VAL A 177 46.27 -10.82 -34.55
N GLU A 178 47.09 -9.93 -33.99
CA GLU A 178 47.02 -8.47 -34.19
C GLU A 178 45.60 -7.93 -33.91
N ASN A 179 44.88 -7.50 -34.96
CA ASN A 179 43.50 -6.98 -34.92
C ASN A 179 42.45 -7.97 -35.48
N LYS A 180 42.80 -9.25 -35.65
CA LYS A 180 41.91 -10.26 -36.22
C LYS A 180 41.58 -11.35 -35.20
N VAL A 181 40.30 -11.44 -34.84
CA VAL A 181 39.75 -12.53 -34.04
C VAL A 181 39.36 -13.68 -34.95
N SER A 182 39.88 -14.88 -34.70
CA SER A 182 39.47 -16.10 -35.41
C SER A 182 39.05 -17.18 -34.41
N VAL A 183 37.92 -17.83 -34.70
CA VAL A 183 37.36 -18.88 -33.85
C VAL A 183 37.48 -20.21 -34.57
N ARG A 184 37.91 -21.26 -33.85
CA ARG A 184 38.02 -22.63 -34.37
C ARG A 184 37.41 -23.65 -33.41
N ARG A 185 37.06 -24.83 -33.91
CA ARG A 185 36.62 -25.96 -33.07
C ARG A 185 37.82 -26.49 -32.27
N CYS A 186 37.58 -26.87 -31.02
CA CYS A 186 38.60 -27.44 -30.14
C CYS A 186 38.16 -28.84 -29.68
N GLU A 187 39.01 -29.85 -29.90
CA GLU A 187 38.75 -31.26 -29.56
C GLU A 187 39.54 -31.74 -28.31
N GLU A 188 40.49 -30.94 -27.81
CA GLU A 188 41.28 -31.27 -26.62
C GLU A 188 40.75 -30.59 -25.34
N ASP A 189 40.72 -31.34 -24.24
CA ASP A 189 40.36 -30.85 -22.89
C ASP A 189 41.33 -29.78 -22.34
N ASN A 190 42.47 -29.55 -23.01
CA ASN A 190 43.58 -28.75 -22.48
C ASN A 190 43.60 -27.26 -22.88
N TYR A 191 42.60 -26.78 -23.62
CA TYR A 191 42.34 -25.34 -23.83
C TYR A 191 40.84 -25.00 -23.84
N ALA A 192 40.01 -25.87 -23.27
CA ALA A 192 38.58 -25.66 -23.10
C ALA A 192 38.29 -24.86 -21.82
N GLY A 193 38.78 -23.62 -21.71
CA GLY A 193 38.90 -23.02 -20.38
C GLY A 193 38.70 -21.53 -20.16
N GLU A 194 38.61 -20.65 -21.17
CA GLU A 194 38.61 -19.21 -20.84
C GLU A 194 37.86 -18.26 -21.78
N VAL A 195 36.71 -18.67 -22.30
CA VAL A 195 35.68 -17.69 -22.74
C VAL A 195 34.29 -17.98 -22.14
N ALA A 196 34.14 -19.06 -21.39
CA ALA A 196 33.00 -19.18 -20.47
C ALA A 196 33.17 -18.29 -19.22
N LYS A 197 34.40 -17.85 -18.89
CA LYS A 197 34.70 -17.05 -17.69
C LYS A 197 34.54 -15.53 -17.82
N ASN A 198 34.54 -14.99 -19.05
CA ASN A 198 34.35 -13.55 -19.28
C ASN A 198 32.96 -13.19 -19.85
N LEU A 199 32.13 -14.18 -20.16
CA LEU A 199 30.69 -14.01 -20.37
C LEU A 199 29.89 -14.15 -19.05
N TYR A 200 30.58 -14.16 -17.90
CA TYR A 200 29.94 -13.94 -16.60
C TYR A 200 29.58 -12.45 -16.49
N LEU A 201 28.35 -12.09 -16.81
CA LEU A 201 27.64 -11.14 -15.95
C LEU A 201 27.39 -11.90 -14.63
N SER A 202 28.44 -11.95 -13.80
CA SER A 202 28.44 -12.28 -12.38
C SER A 202 27.35 -13.23 -11.85
N ASP A 203 27.74 -14.42 -11.38
CA ASP A 203 27.01 -15.19 -10.34
C ASP A 203 27.08 -14.47 -8.96
N VAL A 204 26.93 -13.14 -8.94
CA VAL A 204 26.84 -12.34 -7.73
C VAL A 204 25.34 -12.04 -7.54
N PRO A 205 24.72 -12.46 -6.42
CA PRO A 205 23.42 -11.90 -6.07
C PRO A 205 23.61 -10.39 -6.00
N LEU A 206 22.78 -9.62 -6.71
CA LEU A 206 22.76 -8.16 -6.59
C LEU A 206 22.51 -7.82 -5.12
N ASP A 207 23.60 -7.66 -4.37
CA ASP A 207 23.60 -7.20 -3.00
C ASP A 207 23.55 -5.67 -3.08
N ASP A 208 22.46 -5.11 -2.57
CA ASP A 208 22.32 -3.67 -2.42
C ASP A 208 23.48 -3.16 -1.57
N ASN A 209 24.20 -2.17 -2.08
CA ASN A 209 25.39 -1.53 -1.50
C ASN A 209 26.74 -2.17 -1.88
N ASN A 210 27.18 -1.97 -3.12
CA ASN A 210 28.52 -1.45 -3.42
C ASN A 210 28.68 -1.12 -4.92
N ILE A 211 28.74 0.17 -5.23
CA ILE A 211 29.20 0.69 -6.52
C ILE A 211 30.73 0.61 -6.51
N VAL A 212 31.32 -0.45 -7.07
CA VAL A 212 32.72 -0.45 -7.52
C VAL A 212 32.88 -1.36 -8.74
N GLY A 213 33.18 -0.76 -9.89
CA GLY A 213 33.80 -1.42 -11.04
C GLY A 213 32.89 -1.62 -12.25
N ASN A 214 32.98 -0.72 -13.23
CA ASN A 214 32.43 -0.87 -14.58
C ASN A 214 32.78 -2.24 -15.20
N GLN A 215 31.83 -3.17 -15.22
CA GLN A 215 31.71 -4.19 -16.25
C GLN A 215 30.44 -3.84 -17.03
N THR A 216 30.60 -3.40 -18.28
CA THR A 216 29.48 -2.98 -19.11
C THR A 216 28.55 -4.15 -19.36
N PHE A 217 27.24 -3.93 -19.20
CA PHE A 217 26.20 -4.90 -19.56
C PHE A 217 26.28 -5.28 -21.05
N ASP A 218 26.86 -4.41 -21.89
CA ASP A 218 27.14 -4.64 -23.32
C ASP A 218 28.48 -5.36 -23.56
N LEU A 219 28.47 -6.25 -24.56
CA LEU A 219 29.69 -6.87 -25.07
C LEU A 219 30.60 -5.83 -25.72
N ASN A 220 31.91 -5.98 -25.52
CA ASN A 220 32.88 -5.26 -26.33
C ASN A 220 32.95 -5.85 -27.76
N HIS A 221 33.55 -5.11 -28.70
CA HIS A 221 33.61 -5.52 -30.11
C HIS A 221 34.34 -6.87 -30.33
N VAL A 222 35.32 -7.22 -29.48
CA VAL A 222 36.08 -8.48 -29.57
C VAL A 222 35.23 -9.67 -29.12
N GLU A 223 34.46 -9.51 -28.03
CA GLU A 223 33.50 -10.50 -27.55
C GLU A 223 32.37 -10.72 -28.55
N ALA A 224 31.84 -9.65 -29.14
CA ALA A 224 30.82 -9.75 -30.17
C ALA A 224 31.31 -10.51 -31.41
N GLN A 225 32.50 -10.19 -31.92
CA GLN A 225 33.12 -10.91 -33.06
C GLN A 225 33.41 -12.38 -32.73
N THR A 226 33.81 -12.66 -31.49
CA THR A 226 33.99 -14.03 -31.00
C THR A 226 32.67 -14.79 -31.05
N LEU A 227 31.60 -14.21 -30.51
CA LEU A 227 30.27 -14.83 -30.47
C LEU A 227 29.72 -15.09 -31.88
N GLU A 228 29.91 -14.14 -32.81
CA GLU A 228 29.59 -14.33 -34.23
C GLU A 228 30.40 -15.46 -34.87
N GLY A 229 31.70 -15.55 -34.56
CA GLY A 229 32.57 -16.63 -35.01
C GLY A 229 32.10 -18.00 -34.52
N VAL A 230 31.71 -18.10 -33.24
CA VAL A 230 31.13 -19.32 -32.66
C VAL A 230 29.81 -19.69 -33.33
N ALA A 231 28.92 -18.71 -33.54
CA ALA A 231 27.64 -18.95 -34.21
C ALA A 231 27.81 -19.47 -35.65
N LYS A 232 28.84 -19.02 -36.37
CA LYS A 232 29.19 -19.53 -37.71
C LYS A 232 29.72 -20.97 -37.67
N LEU A 233 30.44 -21.36 -36.61
CA LEU A 233 30.97 -22.72 -36.46
C LEU A 233 29.90 -23.75 -36.03
N TYR A 234 28.88 -23.29 -35.32
CA TYR A 234 27.80 -24.11 -34.76
C TYR A 234 26.43 -23.55 -35.14
N PRO A 235 26.01 -23.61 -36.42
CA PRO A 235 24.79 -22.93 -36.86
C PRO A 235 23.49 -23.53 -36.26
N GLU A 236 23.43 -24.84 -35.99
CA GLU A 236 22.20 -25.51 -35.53
C GLU A 236 21.73 -25.04 -34.13
N PRO A 237 22.58 -24.99 -33.08
CA PRO A 237 22.17 -24.50 -31.77
C PRO A 237 21.70 -23.03 -31.78
N PHE A 238 22.34 -22.18 -32.58
CA PHE A 238 21.98 -20.76 -32.68
C PHE A 238 20.72 -20.53 -33.53
N ALA A 239 20.47 -21.34 -34.56
CA ALA A 239 19.20 -21.31 -35.30
C ALA A 239 18.02 -21.73 -34.41
N ARG A 240 18.22 -22.72 -33.54
CA ARG A 240 17.23 -23.12 -32.52
C ARG A 240 17.00 -22.03 -31.49
N LEU A 241 18.05 -21.32 -31.07
CA LEU A 241 17.94 -20.18 -30.17
C LEU A 241 17.14 -19.03 -30.79
N ASP A 242 17.42 -18.68 -32.04
CA ASP A 242 16.65 -17.65 -32.77
C ASP A 242 15.17 -18.04 -32.90
N THR A 243 14.88 -19.30 -33.23
CA THR A 243 13.51 -19.82 -33.31
C THR A 243 12.80 -19.75 -31.95
N TYR A 244 13.50 -20.14 -30.88
CA TYR A 244 12.99 -20.06 -29.51
C TYR A 244 12.67 -18.62 -29.10
N CYS A 245 13.57 -17.67 -29.37
CA CYS A 245 13.35 -16.26 -29.06
C CYS A 245 12.17 -15.69 -29.87
N LYS A 246 12.03 -16.05 -31.15
CA LYS A 246 10.86 -15.67 -31.96
C LYS A 246 9.55 -16.20 -31.40
N GLN A 247 9.56 -17.42 -30.87
CA GLN A 247 8.37 -18.07 -30.33
C GLN A 247 7.95 -17.50 -28.96
N TYR A 248 8.90 -17.28 -28.05
CA TYR A 248 8.59 -16.99 -26.65
C TYR A 248 8.98 -15.59 -26.17
N MET A 249 9.96 -14.94 -26.81
CA MET A 249 10.63 -13.75 -26.29
C MET A 249 10.36 -12.49 -27.11
N ARG A 250 9.61 -12.61 -28.21
CA ARG A 250 9.13 -11.46 -28.97
C ARG A 250 7.79 -10.98 -28.40
N PRO A 251 7.61 -9.66 -28.21
CA PRO A 251 6.33 -9.12 -27.79
C PRO A 251 5.26 -9.40 -28.86
N LEU A 252 4.09 -9.90 -28.43
CA LEU A 252 2.97 -10.27 -29.30
C LEU A 252 2.21 -9.06 -29.86
N VAL A 253 2.34 -7.90 -29.21
CA VAL A 253 1.54 -6.70 -29.50
C VAL A 253 2.43 -5.47 -29.56
N ALA A 254 2.12 -4.53 -30.46
CA ALA A 254 2.79 -3.24 -30.58
C ALA A 254 2.62 -2.39 -29.30
N SER A 255 3.52 -1.44 -29.09
CA SER A 255 3.60 -0.55 -27.90
C SER A 255 2.37 0.34 -27.65
N GLU A 256 1.34 0.25 -28.49
CA GLU A 256 0.14 1.11 -28.46
C GLU A 256 -1.01 0.57 -27.59
N VAL A 257 -0.94 -0.68 -27.10
CA VAL A 257 -1.94 -1.20 -26.14
C VAL A 257 -1.68 -0.61 -24.75
N GLU A 258 -2.68 0.08 -24.22
CA GLU A 258 -2.63 0.67 -22.89
C GLU A 258 -2.78 -0.41 -21.81
N TYR A 259 -1.69 -0.73 -21.12
CA TYR A 259 -1.71 -1.66 -19.99
C TYR A 259 -2.12 -0.92 -18.70
N PRO A 260 -2.90 -1.55 -17.81
CA PRO A 260 -3.30 -0.92 -16.55
C PRO A 260 -2.11 -0.53 -15.65
N SER A 261 -0.98 -1.24 -15.75
CA SER A 261 0.26 -0.98 -15.03
C SER A 261 1.48 -1.35 -15.88
N ASP A 262 2.64 -0.78 -15.58
CA ASP A 262 3.89 -1.13 -16.27
C ASP A 262 4.28 -2.58 -15.96
N SER A 263 3.94 -3.08 -14.77
CA SER A 263 4.11 -4.50 -14.43
C SER A 263 3.34 -5.43 -15.38
N LEU A 264 2.13 -5.05 -15.78
CA LEU A 264 1.29 -5.83 -16.71
C LEU A 264 1.74 -5.69 -18.16
N ARG A 265 2.51 -4.65 -18.51
CA ARG A 265 3.12 -4.50 -19.85
C ARG A 265 3.97 -5.72 -20.22
N ALA A 266 4.59 -6.36 -19.23
CA ALA A 266 5.39 -7.55 -19.42
C ALA A 266 4.57 -8.76 -19.93
N SER A 267 3.23 -8.75 -19.81
CA SER A 267 2.37 -9.79 -20.39
C SER A 267 2.34 -9.75 -21.92
N ARG A 268 3.00 -8.77 -22.56
CA ARG A 268 3.25 -8.77 -24.00
C ARG A 268 4.15 -9.92 -24.45
N TYR A 269 5.00 -10.45 -23.57
CA TYR A 269 5.87 -11.58 -23.88
C TYR A 269 5.13 -12.90 -23.64
N PRO A 270 5.10 -13.82 -24.62
CA PRO A 270 4.39 -15.10 -24.52
C PRO A 270 4.79 -15.97 -23.32
N PHE A 271 6.04 -15.85 -22.85
CA PHE A 271 6.51 -16.64 -21.71
C PHE A 271 6.01 -16.14 -20.36
N MET A 272 5.50 -14.90 -20.27
CA MET A 272 4.99 -14.32 -19.04
C MET A 272 3.46 -14.45 -19.01
N ASP A 273 2.97 -15.31 -18.12
CA ASP A 273 1.54 -15.52 -17.98
C ASP A 273 0.85 -14.27 -17.41
N HIS A 274 -0.27 -13.87 -18.02
CA HIS A 274 -1.00 -12.68 -17.63
C HIS A 274 -1.54 -12.78 -16.20
N ASN A 275 -2.04 -13.95 -15.77
CA ASN A 275 -2.57 -14.19 -14.42
C ASN A 275 -1.48 -14.08 -13.37
N ILE A 276 -0.28 -14.63 -13.65
CA ILE A 276 0.88 -14.50 -12.75
C ILE A 276 1.21 -13.03 -12.48
N LEU A 277 1.19 -12.18 -13.52
CA LEU A 277 1.46 -10.74 -13.36
C LEU A 277 0.34 -9.98 -12.64
N ILE A 278 -0.92 -10.40 -12.78
CA ILE A 278 -2.03 -9.83 -12.00
C ILE A 278 -1.86 -10.17 -10.53
N TRP A 279 -1.61 -11.44 -10.20
CA TRP A 279 -1.44 -11.86 -8.82
C TRP A 279 -0.21 -11.20 -8.20
N GLU A 280 0.90 -11.07 -8.93
CA GLU A 280 2.06 -10.35 -8.45
C GLU A 280 1.74 -8.89 -8.13
N ARG A 281 1.00 -8.19 -9.00
CA ARG A 281 0.51 -6.84 -8.76
C ARG A 281 -0.42 -6.77 -7.54
N GLU A 282 -1.30 -7.73 -7.36
CA GLU A 282 -2.20 -7.78 -6.20
C GLU A 282 -1.45 -8.11 -4.90
N LEU A 283 -0.44 -8.96 -4.94
CA LEU A 283 0.46 -9.22 -3.81
C LEU A 283 1.20 -7.94 -3.38
N GLN A 284 1.49 -7.02 -4.32
CA GLN A 284 2.08 -5.72 -3.96
C GLN A 284 1.21 -4.91 -3.02
N PHE A 285 -0.12 -4.99 -3.10
CA PHE A 285 -1.01 -4.30 -2.16
C PHE A 285 -0.70 -4.72 -0.71
N TYR A 286 -0.53 -6.02 -0.48
CA TYR A 286 -0.20 -6.59 0.82
C TYR A 286 1.22 -6.21 1.24
N LEU A 287 2.21 -6.44 0.38
CA LEU A 287 3.62 -6.17 0.68
C LEU A 287 3.85 -4.69 0.98
N ALA A 288 3.33 -3.79 0.15
CA ALA A 288 3.45 -2.34 0.32
C ALA A 288 2.90 -1.89 1.68
N TYR A 289 1.71 -2.38 2.07
CA TYR A 289 1.13 -2.03 3.36
C TYR A 289 1.93 -2.57 4.54
N LEU A 290 2.36 -3.84 4.45
CA LEU A 290 3.12 -4.49 5.52
C LEU A 290 4.50 -3.87 5.72
N GLU A 291 5.18 -3.50 4.64
CA GLU A 291 6.46 -2.78 4.69
C GLU A 291 6.28 -1.38 5.29
N TYR A 292 5.22 -0.66 4.92
CA TYR A 292 4.91 0.65 5.49
C TYR A 292 4.72 0.61 7.02
N ILE A 293 4.02 -0.40 7.54
CA ILE A 293 3.78 -0.50 8.99
C ILE A 293 4.96 -1.13 9.76
N ALA A 294 5.91 -1.78 9.09
CA ALA A 294 7.01 -2.50 9.76
C ALA A 294 7.91 -1.58 10.62
N PRO A 295 8.38 -0.41 10.15
CA PRO A 295 9.12 0.54 10.98
C PRO A 295 8.33 1.02 12.21
N LEU A 296 7.02 1.24 12.05
CA LEU A 296 6.15 1.64 13.15
C LEU A 296 6.01 0.51 14.19
N LYS A 297 5.90 -0.75 13.75
CA LYS A 297 5.94 -1.92 14.63
C LYS A 297 7.28 -2.05 15.37
N HIS A 298 8.41 -1.78 14.71
CA HIS A 298 9.73 -1.77 15.35
C HIS A 298 9.88 -0.68 16.42
N LEU A 299 9.18 0.46 16.29
CA LEU A 299 9.02 1.47 17.34
C LEU A 299 8.12 1.03 18.52
N GLY A 300 7.59 -0.19 18.48
CA GLY A 300 6.68 -0.72 19.50
C GLY A 300 5.25 -0.17 19.40
N LEU A 301 4.84 0.34 18.23
CA LEU A 301 3.44 0.65 17.96
C LEU A 301 2.68 -0.62 17.55
N ALA A 302 1.52 -0.83 18.16
CA ALA A 302 0.73 -2.03 17.95
C ALA A 302 -0.14 -1.93 16.69
N PHE A 303 -0.37 -3.07 16.05
CA PHE A 303 -1.35 -3.23 14.98
C PHE A 303 -2.12 -4.53 15.19
N SER A 304 -3.39 -4.54 14.81
CA SER A 304 -4.27 -5.71 14.94
C SER A 304 -5.18 -5.82 13.73
N ILE A 305 -5.54 -7.04 13.35
CA ILE A 305 -6.58 -7.25 12.34
C ILE A 305 -7.93 -7.02 13.02
N PRO A 306 -8.73 -6.03 12.59
CA PRO A 306 -9.93 -5.64 13.31
C PRO A 306 -11.02 -6.70 13.15
N ASN A 307 -11.74 -6.98 14.24
CA ASN A 307 -12.98 -7.74 14.16
C ASN A 307 -14.10 -6.82 13.67
N MET A 308 -14.75 -7.20 12.57
CA MET A 308 -15.77 -6.40 11.89
C MET A 308 -17.12 -7.14 11.92
N ASP A 309 -18.17 -6.47 12.38
CA ASP A 309 -19.53 -7.01 12.41
C ASP A 309 -20.52 -6.03 11.76
N ILE A 310 -21.39 -6.55 10.88
CA ILE A 310 -22.43 -5.76 10.22
C ILE A 310 -23.61 -5.44 11.13
N ASN A 311 -23.83 -6.27 12.16
CA ASN A 311 -24.98 -6.17 13.06
C ASN A 311 -24.71 -5.31 14.28
N THR A 312 -23.47 -4.86 14.48
CA THR A 312 -23.09 -4.03 15.64
C THR A 312 -22.63 -2.65 15.20
N LYS A 313 -22.71 -1.71 16.15
CA LYS A 313 -22.13 -0.37 16.05
C LYS A 313 -21.00 -0.20 17.05
N GLN A 314 -20.37 -1.32 17.43
CA GLN A 314 -19.25 -1.28 18.35
C GLN A 314 -18.10 -0.53 17.71
N VAL A 315 -17.50 0.36 18.48
CA VAL A 315 -16.26 1.02 18.12
C VAL A 315 -15.38 0.90 19.33
N ARG A 316 -14.40 0.00 19.28
CA ARG A 316 -13.43 -0.23 20.34
C ARG A 316 -12.05 -0.42 19.75
N ALA A 317 -11.05 0.26 20.29
CA ALA A 317 -9.65 0.05 19.97
C ALA A 317 -8.80 0.49 21.16
N GLU A 318 -7.76 -0.26 21.50
CA GLU A 318 -6.83 0.06 22.58
C GLU A 318 -5.49 0.49 21.98
N GLN A 319 -4.84 1.48 22.57
CA GLN A 319 -3.53 1.99 22.12
C GLN A 319 -3.48 2.35 20.62
N THR A 320 -4.56 2.89 20.08
CA THR A 320 -4.64 3.32 18.69
C THR A 320 -4.03 4.71 18.49
N PHE A 321 -3.67 5.06 17.25
CA PHE A 321 -2.96 6.29 16.92
C PHE A 321 -3.15 6.69 15.45
N ASP A 322 -2.97 7.98 15.16
CA ASP A 322 -3.01 8.52 13.80
C ASP A 322 -1.74 8.11 13.02
N LEU A 323 -1.92 7.44 11.88
CA LEU A 323 -0.80 6.91 11.09
C LEU A 323 0.02 8.00 10.42
N ALA A 324 -0.63 9.05 9.90
CA ALA A 324 0.08 10.15 9.26
C ALA A 324 0.99 10.88 10.25
N LEU A 325 0.52 11.08 11.49
CA LEU A 325 1.31 11.66 12.56
C LEU A 325 2.42 10.70 13.01
N ALA A 326 2.15 9.41 13.15
CA ALA A 326 3.14 8.42 13.56
C ALA A 326 4.32 8.35 12.59
N THR A 327 4.03 8.28 11.28
CA THR A 327 5.05 8.27 10.22
C THR A 327 5.87 9.55 10.24
N ARG A 328 5.22 10.71 10.31
CA ARG A 328 5.90 12.00 10.40
C ARG A 328 6.83 12.11 11.61
N LEU A 329 6.39 11.66 12.79
CA LEU A 329 7.22 11.71 14.00
C LEU A 329 8.41 10.76 13.94
N LEU A 330 8.23 9.56 13.36
CA LEU A 330 9.31 8.62 13.09
C LEU A 330 10.37 9.26 12.20
N GLU A 331 9.97 9.91 11.10
CA GLU A 331 10.88 10.54 10.14
C GLU A 331 11.57 11.80 10.69
N GLU A 332 10.81 12.69 11.34
CA GLU A 332 11.34 13.98 11.81
C GLU A 332 12.18 13.85 13.10
N THR A 333 11.80 12.95 14.00
CA THR A 333 12.34 12.92 15.38
C THR A 333 12.69 11.53 15.91
N GLY A 334 12.30 10.46 15.21
CA GLY A 334 12.42 9.09 15.72
C GLY A 334 11.54 8.78 16.94
N GLN A 335 10.59 9.67 17.29
CA GLN A 335 9.77 9.51 18.48
C GLN A 335 8.47 8.75 18.21
N LYS A 336 7.99 8.05 19.25
CA LYS A 336 6.71 7.36 19.23
C LYS A 336 5.56 8.35 19.42
N VAL A 337 4.52 8.23 18.61
CA VAL A 337 3.26 8.97 18.78
C VAL A 337 2.55 8.57 20.08
N VAL A 338 1.86 9.52 20.70
CA VAL A 338 0.99 9.22 21.86
C VAL A 338 -0.22 8.41 21.38
N VAL A 339 -0.37 7.22 21.94
CA VAL A 339 -1.50 6.31 21.66
C VAL A 339 -2.71 6.62 22.55
N ASN A 340 -3.91 6.32 22.08
CA ASN A 340 -5.16 6.56 22.81
C ASN A 340 -6.09 5.35 22.75
N ASP A 341 -6.99 5.25 23.72
CA ASP A 341 -8.05 4.25 23.72
C ASP A 341 -9.34 4.85 23.19
N LEU A 342 -10.15 4.02 22.54
CA LEU A 342 -11.42 4.37 21.93
C LEU A 342 -12.43 3.29 22.32
N SER A 343 -13.60 3.68 22.80
CA SER A 343 -14.70 2.75 23.05
C SER A 343 -16.02 3.50 22.98
N LEU A 344 -17.04 2.93 22.35
CA LEU A 344 -18.46 3.16 22.64
C LEU A 344 -18.93 2.01 23.52
N ILE A 345 -19.64 2.32 24.61
CA ILE A 345 -20.14 1.37 25.60
C ILE A 345 -21.67 1.43 25.58
N ASN A 346 -22.32 0.27 25.70
CA ASN A 346 -23.79 0.14 25.71
C ASN A 346 -24.42 0.76 24.44
N ASP A 347 -25.34 1.71 24.62
CA ASP A 347 -26.09 2.39 23.55
C ASP A 347 -25.44 3.72 23.10
N GLU A 348 -24.19 3.99 23.51
CA GLU A 348 -23.43 5.14 23.04
C GLU A 348 -23.22 5.09 21.52
N GLN A 349 -23.32 6.24 20.85
CA GLN A 349 -23.22 6.36 19.38
C GLN A 349 -22.34 7.53 18.94
N ILE A 350 -22.26 8.59 19.75
CA ILE A 350 -21.60 9.84 19.35
C ILE A 350 -20.48 10.14 20.34
N PHE A 351 -19.28 10.32 19.81
CA PHE A 351 -18.16 10.93 20.52
C PHE A 351 -18.23 12.44 20.36
N VAL A 352 -18.38 13.17 21.47
CA VAL A 352 -18.14 14.62 21.50
C VAL A 352 -16.79 14.85 22.16
N ILE A 353 -15.87 15.47 21.41
CA ILE A 353 -14.48 15.69 21.84
C ILE A 353 -14.26 17.17 22.09
N THR A 354 -14.01 17.53 23.35
CA THR A 354 -13.77 18.90 23.80
C THR A 354 -12.38 19.04 24.43
N GLY A 355 -12.04 20.24 24.89
CA GLY A 355 -10.76 20.56 25.53
C GLY A 355 -9.90 21.56 24.75
N PRO A 356 -8.68 21.86 25.23
CA PRO A 356 -7.89 22.98 24.73
C PRO A 356 -7.44 22.81 23.28
N ASN A 357 -7.16 23.96 22.63
CA ASN A 357 -6.54 23.97 21.32
C ASN A 357 -5.18 23.29 21.34
N GLN A 358 -4.85 22.69 20.20
CA GLN A 358 -3.61 21.93 20.00
C GLN A 358 -3.44 20.72 20.94
N GLY A 359 -4.51 20.27 21.60
CA GLY A 359 -4.51 19.08 22.46
C GLY A 359 -4.65 17.73 21.72
N GLY A 360 -4.62 17.72 20.39
CA GLY A 360 -4.72 16.50 19.59
C GLY A 360 -6.15 16.05 19.22
N LYS A 361 -7.19 16.85 19.52
CA LYS A 361 -8.60 16.52 19.22
C LYS A 361 -8.86 16.15 17.76
N THR A 362 -8.42 17.02 16.84
CA THR A 362 -8.55 16.79 15.39
C THR A 362 -7.77 15.56 14.94
N THR A 363 -6.57 15.34 15.48
CA THR A 363 -5.77 14.13 15.20
C THR A 363 -6.50 12.86 15.64
N PHE A 364 -7.12 12.88 16.82
CA PHE A 364 -7.91 11.75 17.30
C PHE A 364 -9.14 11.49 16.43
N ALA A 365 -9.84 12.54 15.98
CA ALA A 365 -10.96 12.39 15.05
C ALA A 365 -10.52 11.81 13.69
N ARG A 366 -9.36 12.26 13.16
CA ARG A 366 -8.77 11.71 11.93
C ARG A 366 -8.42 10.24 12.05
N MET A 367 -7.77 9.86 13.16
CA MET A 367 -7.43 8.48 13.48
C MET A 367 -8.65 7.56 13.41
N ILE A 368 -9.80 7.96 13.97
CA ILE A 368 -11.03 7.13 13.91
C ILE A 368 -11.45 6.88 12.46
N GLY A 369 -11.35 7.88 11.60
CA GLY A 369 -11.63 7.71 10.16
C GLY A 369 -10.62 6.83 9.44
N GLN A 370 -9.33 6.97 9.78
CA GLN A 370 -8.27 6.11 9.25
C GLN A 370 -8.51 4.63 9.64
N LEU A 371 -8.90 4.37 10.89
CA LEU A 371 -9.24 3.03 11.39
C LEU A 371 -10.34 2.37 10.54
N HIS A 372 -11.46 3.06 10.35
CA HIS A 372 -12.59 2.52 9.57
C HIS A 372 -12.23 2.31 8.10
N HIS A 373 -11.46 3.22 7.51
CA HIS A 373 -11.02 3.09 6.14
C HIS A 373 -10.12 1.86 5.94
N LEU A 374 -9.08 1.72 6.76
CA LEU A 374 -8.12 0.62 6.68
C LEU A 374 -8.78 -0.73 7.03
N ALA A 375 -9.70 -0.74 8.00
CA ALA A 375 -10.51 -1.92 8.30
C ALA A 375 -11.36 -2.32 7.10
N GLY A 376 -11.99 -1.36 6.41
CA GLY A 376 -12.73 -1.58 5.17
C GLY A 376 -11.87 -2.02 3.98
N LEU A 377 -10.55 -1.85 4.04
CA LEU A 377 -9.62 -2.42 3.07
C LEU A 377 -9.20 -3.86 3.41
N GLY A 378 -9.55 -4.37 4.59
CA GLY A 378 -9.09 -5.65 5.12
C GLY A 378 -7.65 -5.62 5.64
N CYS A 379 -7.10 -4.43 5.92
CA CYS A 379 -5.74 -4.26 6.42
C CYS A 379 -5.68 -4.34 7.95
N PRO A 380 -4.55 -4.76 8.55
CA PRO A 380 -4.27 -4.54 9.97
C PRO A 380 -4.35 -3.05 10.31
N VAL A 381 -5.01 -2.68 11.40
CA VAL A 381 -5.21 -1.29 11.81
C VAL A 381 -4.37 -0.94 13.05
N PRO A 382 -3.99 0.33 13.26
CA PRO A 382 -3.21 0.75 14.43
C PRO A 382 -3.97 0.54 15.74
N GLY A 383 -3.36 -0.17 16.68
CA GLY A 383 -3.94 -0.50 17.98
C GLY A 383 -4.11 -2.00 18.23
N LEU A 384 -4.61 -2.32 19.42
CA LEU A 384 -4.90 -3.65 19.95
C LEU A 384 -6.41 -3.82 20.17
N ASN A 385 -6.85 -5.07 20.24
CA ASN A 385 -8.23 -5.44 20.60
C ASN A 385 -9.30 -4.65 19.81
N THR A 386 -9.04 -4.45 18.51
CA THR A 386 -9.87 -3.58 17.68
C THR A 386 -11.15 -4.27 17.22
N GLN A 387 -12.29 -3.67 17.55
CA GLN A 387 -13.63 -4.07 17.14
C GLN A 387 -14.32 -2.87 16.51
N LEU A 388 -14.74 -2.99 15.25
CA LEU A 388 -15.37 -1.90 14.51
C LEU A 388 -16.64 -2.40 13.83
N GLY A 389 -17.70 -1.59 13.87
CA GLY A 389 -18.88 -1.82 13.07
C GLY A 389 -18.56 -1.69 11.58
N PHE A 390 -19.29 -2.43 10.75
CA PHE A 390 -19.18 -2.30 9.29
C PHE A 390 -19.45 -0.85 8.84
N CYS A 391 -18.57 -0.33 7.97
CA CYS A 391 -18.61 1.04 7.47
C CYS A 391 -18.81 1.06 5.94
N ASP A 392 -19.93 1.61 5.48
CA ASP A 392 -20.24 1.70 4.04
C ASP A 392 -19.83 3.04 3.39
N ALA A 393 -19.72 4.10 4.19
CA ALA A 393 -19.33 5.44 3.78
C ALA A 393 -18.78 6.25 4.96
N ILE A 394 -17.76 7.07 4.67
CA ILE A 394 -17.16 8.01 5.62
C ILE A 394 -17.51 9.43 5.17
N TYR A 395 -18.27 10.15 6.00
CA TYR A 395 -18.61 11.56 5.77
C TYR A 395 -17.76 12.43 6.68
N THR A 396 -17.03 13.37 6.08
CA THR A 396 -16.18 14.30 6.81
C THR A 396 -16.68 15.73 6.67
N HIS A 397 -16.62 16.47 7.76
CA HIS A 397 -16.82 17.91 7.76
C HIS A 397 -15.71 18.56 8.58
N PHE A 398 -14.83 19.31 7.92
CA PHE A 398 -13.76 20.05 8.58
C PHE A 398 -13.90 21.51 8.16
N SER A 399 -13.80 22.42 9.13
CA SER A 399 -13.82 23.85 8.86
C SER A 399 -12.75 24.22 7.82
N TYR A 400 -13.18 24.93 6.77
CA TYR A 400 -12.34 25.45 5.69
C TYR A 400 -12.41 26.97 5.69
N ARG A 401 -11.45 27.62 5.01
CA ARG A 401 -11.52 29.07 4.75
C ARG A 401 -12.54 29.34 3.66
N GLU A 402 -13.38 30.36 3.85
CA GLU A 402 -14.41 30.78 2.90
C GLU A 402 -13.90 30.87 1.46
N ASP A 403 -14.63 30.25 0.53
CA ASP A 403 -14.45 30.52 -0.89
C ASP A 403 -15.38 31.66 -1.30
N ILE A 404 -14.84 32.88 -1.28
CA ILE A 404 -15.55 34.13 -1.60
C ILE A 404 -16.20 34.07 -3.01
N ARG A 405 -15.78 33.14 -3.88
CA ARG A 405 -16.27 33.02 -5.26
C ARG A 405 -17.54 32.18 -5.40
N ALA A 406 -17.94 31.42 -4.37
CA ALA A 406 -19.07 30.50 -4.45
C ALA A 406 -20.45 31.17 -4.29
N GLY A 407 -20.49 32.42 -3.83
CA GLY A 407 -21.73 33.21 -3.71
C GLY A 407 -22.65 32.85 -2.54
N HIS A 408 -22.30 31.82 -1.77
CA HIS A 408 -22.97 31.42 -0.53
C HIS A 408 -22.11 31.78 0.70
N GLY A 409 -22.75 32.03 1.84
CA GLY A 409 -22.04 32.22 3.11
C GLY A 409 -21.58 30.88 3.71
N LYS A 410 -20.50 30.88 4.50
CA LYS A 410 -19.93 29.65 5.10
C LYS A 410 -20.96 28.76 5.81
N LEU A 411 -21.85 29.39 6.60
CA LEU A 411 -22.91 28.67 7.32
C LEU A 411 -23.88 27.96 6.36
N GLU A 412 -24.24 28.60 5.25
CA GLU A 412 -25.14 28.03 4.25
C GLU A 412 -24.49 26.83 3.55
N GLU A 413 -23.22 26.95 3.17
CA GLU A 413 -22.45 25.85 2.56
C GLU A 413 -22.31 24.66 3.52
N ASP A 414 -22.05 24.93 4.80
CA ASP A 414 -21.96 23.90 5.83
C ASP A 414 -23.29 23.15 6.01
N LEU A 415 -24.42 23.88 6.01
CA LEU A 415 -25.75 23.31 6.11
C LEU A 415 -26.12 22.47 4.87
N ILE A 416 -25.82 22.96 3.67
CA ILE A 416 -26.05 22.23 2.41
C ILE A 416 -25.28 20.90 2.44
N ARG A 417 -23.98 20.95 2.75
CA ARG A 417 -23.11 19.77 2.79
C ARG A 417 -23.59 18.73 3.80
N ILE A 418 -24.01 19.17 4.99
CA ILE A 418 -24.53 18.26 6.02
C ILE A 418 -25.87 17.67 5.60
N HIS A 419 -26.75 18.48 5.01
CA HIS A 419 -28.04 18.01 4.52
C HIS A 419 -27.86 16.90 3.48
N GLU A 420 -27.00 17.11 2.49
CA GLU A 420 -26.70 16.12 1.45
C GLU A 420 -26.09 14.84 2.04
N ASN A 421 -25.11 14.97 2.93
CA ASN A 421 -24.48 13.83 3.60
C ASN A 421 -25.49 13.04 4.43
N LEU A 422 -26.33 13.70 5.25
CA LEU A 422 -27.37 13.03 6.05
C LEU A 422 -28.43 12.33 5.20
N LYS A 423 -28.73 12.87 4.01
CA LYS A 423 -29.66 12.26 3.06
C LYS A 423 -29.10 10.98 2.45
N ALA A 424 -27.81 10.96 2.13
CA ALA A 424 -27.12 9.80 1.56
C ALA A 424 -26.70 8.75 2.60
N ALA A 425 -26.52 9.15 3.86
CA ALA A 425 -26.01 8.28 4.91
C ALA A 425 -26.99 7.17 5.32
N THR A 426 -26.41 5.98 5.53
CA THR A 426 -27.08 4.82 6.11
C THR A 426 -26.70 4.67 7.58
N ALA A 427 -27.34 3.74 8.31
CA ALA A 427 -26.95 3.42 9.69
C ALA A 427 -25.52 2.83 9.79
N SER A 428 -24.94 2.37 8.68
CA SER A 428 -23.56 1.86 8.61
C SER A 428 -22.56 2.91 8.15
N SER A 429 -22.98 4.15 7.94
CA SER A 429 -22.06 5.23 7.65
C SER A 429 -21.45 5.78 8.95
N ILE A 430 -20.31 6.47 8.83
CA ILE A 430 -19.69 7.20 9.93
C ILE A 430 -19.55 8.68 9.59
N PHE A 431 -19.79 9.55 10.58
CA PHE A 431 -19.57 10.98 10.47
C PHE A 431 -18.36 11.40 11.30
N ILE A 432 -17.50 12.24 10.71
CA ILE A 432 -16.35 12.84 11.39
C ILE A 432 -16.40 14.35 11.14
N MET A 433 -16.77 15.08 12.19
CA MET A 433 -16.98 16.52 12.14
C MET A 433 -16.00 17.22 13.05
N ASN A 434 -15.37 18.28 12.56
CA ASN A 434 -14.41 19.09 13.29
C ASN A 434 -14.76 20.57 13.16
N GLU A 435 -15.15 21.16 14.29
CA GLU A 435 -15.44 22.60 14.44
C GLU A 435 -16.53 23.09 13.47
N LEU A 436 -17.62 22.32 13.41
CA LEU A 436 -18.81 22.70 12.66
C LEU A 436 -19.47 23.95 13.28
N PHE A 437 -19.94 24.87 12.43
CA PHE A 437 -20.63 26.11 12.81
C PHE A 437 -19.78 27.12 13.61
N ASP A 438 -18.48 27.16 13.34
CA ASP A 438 -17.57 28.16 13.92
C ASP A 438 -17.82 29.61 13.42
N SER A 439 -18.71 29.79 12.44
CA SER A 439 -19.00 31.06 11.78
C SER A 439 -20.31 31.71 12.20
N THR A 440 -20.98 31.20 13.23
CA THR A 440 -22.26 31.73 13.72
C THR A 440 -22.24 31.95 15.23
N THR A 441 -23.30 32.55 15.77
CA THR A 441 -23.43 32.77 17.21
C THR A 441 -23.48 31.45 17.97
N TYR A 442 -23.06 31.46 19.24
CA TYR A 442 -23.08 30.26 20.08
C TYR A 442 -24.48 29.62 20.16
N ASP A 443 -25.52 30.46 20.35
CA ASP A 443 -26.90 29.98 20.47
C ASP A 443 -27.41 29.34 19.17
N ASP A 444 -27.11 29.96 18.02
CA ASP A 444 -27.47 29.39 16.71
C ASP A 444 -26.72 28.07 16.45
N ALA A 445 -25.41 28.05 16.75
CA ALA A 445 -24.59 26.85 16.59
C ALA A 445 -25.07 25.70 17.47
N LEU A 446 -25.42 25.98 18.72
CA LEU A 446 -25.99 25.02 19.66
C LEU A 446 -27.33 24.48 19.15
N TYR A 447 -28.25 25.36 18.76
CA TYR A 447 -29.56 24.97 18.23
C TYR A 447 -29.45 24.07 17.00
N LEU A 448 -28.65 24.48 16.00
CA LEU A 448 -28.44 23.71 14.77
C LEU A 448 -27.77 22.35 15.06
N SER A 449 -26.76 22.35 15.93
CA SER A 449 -26.07 21.13 16.34
C SER A 449 -27.00 20.13 17.01
N GLU A 450 -27.91 20.60 17.87
CA GLU A 450 -28.91 19.76 18.52
C GLU A 450 -29.82 19.06 17.49
N GLN A 451 -30.29 19.80 16.48
CA GLN A 451 -31.13 19.21 15.43
C GLN A 451 -30.39 18.15 14.62
N ILE A 452 -29.10 18.37 14.33
CA ILE A 452 -28.26 17.40 13.61
C ILE A 452 -28.00 16.16 14.47
N ILE A 453 -27.63 16.34 15.73
CA ILE A 453 -27.41 15.24 16.69
C ILE A 453 -28.66 14.37 16.79
N ARG A 454 -29.85 14.96 16.94
CA ARG A 454 -31.11 14.21 17.00
C ARG A 454 -31.34 13.37 15.75
N LYS A 455 -31.02 13.90 14.55
CA LYS A 455 -31.12 13.14 13.29
C LYS A 455 -30.09 12.00 13.20
N LEU A 456 -28.85 12.25 13.62
CA LEU A 456 -27.79 11.23 13.63
C LEU A 456 -28.14 10.07 14.58
N LEU A 457 -28.60 10.39 15.79
CA LEU A 457 -29.07 9.40 16.77
C LEU A 457 -30.27 8.61 16.24
N ALA A 458 -31.26 9.29 15.63
CA ALA A 458 -32.42 8.62 15.05
C ALA A 458 -32.05 7.64 13.93
N LYS A 459 -31.03 7.97 13.14
CA LYS A 459 -30.47 7.10 12.08
C LYS A 459 -29.46 6.07 12.62
N LYS A 460 -29.11 6.11 13.91
CA LYS A 460 -28.12 5.24 14.56
C LYS A 460 -26.73 5.31 13.91
N ILE A 461 -26.32 6.51 13.52
CA ILE A 461 -25.05 6.76 12.83
C ILE A 461 -23.96 7.03 13.86
N VAL A 462 -22.89 6.23 13.79
CA VAL A 462 -21.67 6.49 14.58
C VAL A 462 -21.11 7.85 14.17
N THR A 463 -20.88 8.71 15.16
CA THR A 463 -20.43 10.08 14.90
C THR A 463 -19.27 10.45 15.80
N VAL A 464 -18.29 11.13 15.24
CA VAL A 464 -17.22 11.81 15.96
C VAL A 464 -17.38 13.31 15.72
N TRP A 465 -17.48 14.09 16.78
CA TRP A 465 -17.69 15.52 16.71
C TRP A 465 -16.69 16.25 17.63
N VAL A 466 -15.71 16.91 17.03
CA VAL A 466 -14.80 17.82 17.72
C VAL A 466 -15.45 19.20 17.78
N THR A 467 -15.64 19.76 18.97
CA THR A 467 -16.29 21.06 19.17
C THR A 467 -15.80 21.76 20.44
N PHE A 468 -16.09 23.06 20.54
CA PHE A 468 -15.97 23.84 21.77
C PHE A 468 -17.29 23.94 22.54
N ILE A 469 -18.40 23.49 21.95
CA ILE A 469 -19.73 23.53 22.56
C ILE A 469 -19.88 22.29 23.45
N ASP A 470 -19.49 22.43 24.71
CA ASP A 470 -19.62 21.38 25.72
C ASP A 470 -21.08 21.00 26.01
N ALA A 471 -22.01 21.95 25.89
CA ALA A 471 -23.44 21.70 26.05
C ALA A 471 -23.98 20.57 25.16
N LEU A 472 -23.30 20.23 24.04
CA LEU A 472 -23.70 19.11 23.19
C LEU A 472 -23.64 17.75 23.91
N THR A 473 -22.77 17.60 24.91
CA THR A 473 -22.66 16.34 25.67
C THR A 473 -23.89 16.07 26.53
N LEU A 474 -24.71 17.09 26.80
CA LEU A 474 -25.89 17.01 27.67
C LEU A 474 -27.17 16.65 26.90
N ILE A 475 -27.13 16.63 25.56
CA ILE A 475 -28.32 16.44 24.71
C ILE A 475 -28.91 15.03 24.85
N SER A 476 -28.07 14.01 25.03
CA SER A 476 -28.52 12.61 25.10
C SER A 476 -27.51 11.74 25.86
N PRO A 477 -27.96 10.73 26.64
CA PRO A 477 -27.08 9.75 27.28
C PRO A 477 -26.31 8.87 26.28
N GLN A 478 -26.70 8.87 25.00
CA GLN A 478 -25.98 8.15 23.93
C GLN A 478 -24.73 8.90 23.43
N ILE A 479 -24.46 10.08 23.99
CA ILE A 479 -23.30 10.90 23.66
C ILE A 479 -22.25 10.70 24.74
N VAL A 480 -21.06 10.27 24.34
CA VAL A 480 -19.91 10.16 25.23
C VAL A 480 -19.05 11.41 25.13
N SER A 481 -18.76 12.01 26.28
CA SER A 481 -17.84 13.15 26.40
C SER A 481 -16.40 12.66 26.53
N LEU A 482 -15.56 13.11 25.60
CA LEU A 482 -14.12 12.90 25.61
C LEU A 482 -13.41 14.26 25.76
N MET A 483 -12.37 14.32 26.59
CA MET A 483 -11.56 15.52 26.76
C MET A 483 -10.09 15.26 26.47
N SER A 484 -9.46 16.22 25.78
CA SER A 484 -8.01 16.30 25.69
C SER A 484 -7.41 16.72 27.03
N MET A 485 -6.45 15.94 27.52
CA MET A 485 -5.83 16.11 28.83
C MET A 485 -4.58 16.99 28.77
N VAL A 486 -4.39 17.79 29.82
CA VAL A 486 -3.18 18.58 30.08
C VAL A 486 -2.41 17.99 31.26
N GLU A 487 -1.13 18.31 31.40
CA GLU A 487 -0.38 17.89 32.59
C GLU A 487 -0.95 18.57 33.84
N THR A 488 -0.99 17.85 34.96
CA THR A 488 -1.57 18.32 36.23
C THR A 488 -0.73 19.42 36.88
N GLU A 489 0.58 19.39 36.67
CA GLU A 489 1.54 20.35 37.24
C GLU A 489 1.75 21.57 36.32
N ASP A 490 1.57 21.39 35.01
CA ASP A 490 1.65 22.44 34.00
C ASP A 490 0.48 22.34 33.02
N LEU A 491 -0.57 23.13 33.27
CA LEU A 491 -1.77 23.20 32.43
C LEU A 491 -1.49 23.70 31.00
N THR A 492 -0.28 24.18 30.70
CA THR A 492 0.14 24.61 29.37
C THR A 492 0.74 23.47 28.55
N ARG A 493 1.24 22.41 29.20
CA ARG A 493 1.79 21.23 28.52
C ARG A 493 0.69 20.25 28.15
N ARG A 494 0.67 19.86 26.87
CA ARG A 494 -0.32 18.95 26.30
C ARG A 494 0.19 17.52 26.43
N THR A 495 -0.61 16.63 27.01
CA THR A 495 -0.29 15.20 27.08
C THR A 495 -0.67 14.45 25.81
N PHE A 496 -1.53 15.06 24.98
CA PHE A 496 -2.18 14.46 23.80
C PHE A 496 -3.01 13.20 24.09
N LYS A 497 -3.25 12.91 25.38
CA LYS A 497 -4.18 11.87 25.81
C LYS A 497 -5.60 12.40 25.75
N ILE A 498 -6.50 11.61 25.18
CA ILE A 498 -7.94 11.85 25.16
C ILE A 498 -8.60 10.83 26.06
N CYS A 499 -9.32 11.31 27.06
CA CYS A 499 -9.94 10.47 28.08
C CYS A 499 -11.44 10.75 28.20
N ARG A 500 -12.21 9.72 28.56
CA ARG A 500 -13.61 9.89 28.96
C ARG A 500 -13.67 10.78 30.19
N LYS A 501 -14.26 11.97 30.05
CA LYS A 501 -14.43 12.94 31.12
C LYS A 501 -15.61 13.85 30.77
N PRO A 502 -16.49 14.20 31.71
CA PRO A 502 -17.46 15.26 31.50
C PRO A 502 -16.75 16.53 31.04
N ALA A 503 -17.30 17.23 30.07
CA ALA A 503 -16.80 18.53 29.69
C ALA A 503 -16.88 19.45 30.92
N ASP A 504 -15.74 19.94 31.40
CA ASP A 504 -15.65 20.69 32.64
C ASP A 504 -15.78 22.21 32.42
N GLY A 505 -15.83 22.65 31.15
CA GLY A 505 -15.88 24.07 30.77
C GLY A 505 -14.72 24.90 31.34
N LEU A 506 -13.74 24.26 31.99
CA LEU A 506 -12.73 24.95 32.77
C LEU A 506 -11.88 25.76 31.81
N ALA A 507 -11.86 27.06 32.07
CA ALA A 507 -11.38 28.10 31.19
C ALA A 507 -9.87 27.99 30.96
N TYR A 508 -9.47 27.10 30.05
CA TYR A 508 -8.11 27.10 29.50
C TYR A 508 -7.79 28.42 28.80
N ALA A 509 -8.81 29.17 28.38
CA ALA A 509 -8.66 30.55 27.90
C ALA A 509 -8.12 31.49 29.00
N LEU A 510 -8.57 31.34 30.24
CA LEU A 510 -8.08 32.14 31.38
C LEU A 510 -6.63 31.77 31.72
N SER A 511 -6.28 30.48 31.76
CA SER A 511 -4.89 30.07 32.01
C SER A 511 -3.93 30.41 30.85
N LEU A 512 -4.43 30.41 29.60
CA LEU A 512 -3.67 30.91 28.45
C LEU A 512 -3.51 32.43 28.51
N ALA A 513 -4.56 33.17 28.87
CA ALA A 513 -4.51 34.62 29.07
C ALA A 513 -3.53 34.98 30.20
N GLU A 514 -3.51 34.24 31.31
CA GLU A 514 -2.53 34.38 32.39
C GLU A 514 -1.09 34.24 31.91
N LYS A 515 -0.78 33.21 31.09
CA LYS A 515 0.56 33.01 30.53
C LYS A 515 1.03 34.20 29.70
N TYR A 516 0.16 34.78 28.89
CA TYR A 516 0.48 35.94 28.05
C TYR A 516 0.31 37.28 28.77
N GLY A 517 -0.03 37.27 30.06
CA GLY A 517 -0.27 38.48 30.83
C GLY A 517 -1.50 39.27 30.38
N LEU A 518 -2.44 38.62 29.72
CA LEU A 518 -3.71 39.20 29.24
C LEU A 518 -4.84 39.01 30.27
N THR A 519 -4.50 38.91 31.55
CA THR A 519 -5.52 38.98 32.60
C THR A 519 -6.02 40.40 32.74
N TYR A 520 -7.26 40.54 33.21
CA TYR A 520 -7.84 41.85 33.47
C TYR A 520 -6.90 42.75 34.30
N THR A 521 -6.30 42.22 35.36
CA THR A 521 -5.37 42.95 36.23
C THR A 521 -4.16 43.51 35.48
N ARG A 522 -3.51 42.70 34.63
CA ARG A 522 -2.32 43.11 33.87
C ARG A 522 -2.65 43.99 32.65
N LEU A 523 -3.83 43.80 32.07
CA LEU A 523 -4.33 44.69 31.01
C LEU A 523 -4.65 46.08 31.55
N MET A 524 -5.16 46.18 32.78
CA MET A 524 -5.44 47.45 33.44
C MET A 524 -4.16 48.17 33.91
N GLU A 525 -3.09 47.44 34.25
CA GLU A 525 -1.78 48.03 34.65
C GLU A 525 -1.13 48.90 33.55
N GLY A 526 -1.52 48.76 32.27
CA GLY A 526 -0.99 49.53 31.15
C GLY A 526 -1.95 50.59 30.55
N ILE A 527 -3.11 50.82 31.17
CA ILE A 527 -4.11 51.81 30.69
C ILE A 527 -4.10 53.09 31.55
N ASP A 528 -3.48 53.04 32.74
CA ASP A 528 -3.37 54.19 33.67
C ASP A 528 -2.00 54.94 33.58
N GLU A 529 -1.16 54.65 32.57
CA GLU A 529 -0.02 55.48 32.14
C GLU A 529 -0.37 56.29 30.88
#